data_AF-A0A0N5D7V4-F1
#
_entry.id   AF-A0A0N5D7V4-F1
#
_cell.length_a   1.000
_cell.length_b   1.000
_cell.length_c   1.000
_cell.angle_alpha   90.00
_cell.angle_beta   90.00
_cell.angle_gamma   90.00
#
_symmetry.space_group_name_H-M   'P 1'
#
loop_
_entity.id
_entity.type
_entity.pdbx_description
1 polymer ?
#
loop_
_entity_poly.entity_id
_entity_poly.type
_entity_poly.pdbx_seq_one_letter_code
_entity_poly.pdbx_strand_id
1 'polypeptide(L)'
;MSGYQKEVFDKRFLKVMEFAAWSYLLLLLVFLLYSQDILAVLSNEKYEFHTHGTPCYICAAELKLRSNNRQKSTGDNDVIKLVEDDDKCEAILVKELEDTLERMQPEMWQHTAINGFALKQDTEKFLNEYATSLSLEHFRKNLDLLTLRWAKYRIQQDFNKWTALRHWLRLPTLRRRLQVLEKELKSEKKQSQRLQRLLSRVQKVQGLLETVKKKLRDTYASFHREGRLKFIYVL
;
A
#
# COMPACT_ATOMS: atom_id res chain seq x y z
N MET A 1 17.48 49.26 -54.87
CA MET A 1 17.88 48.29 -53.84
C MET A 1 17.88 46.90 -54.47
N SER A 2 19.00 46.20 -54.37
CA SER A 2 19.35 44.98 -55.12
C SER A 2 18.53 43.76 -54.67
N GLY A 3 18.08 42.94 -55.64
CA GLY A 3 17.27 41.74 -55.44
C GLY A 3 17.87 40.69 -54.49
N TYR A 4 19.18 40.76 -54.21
CA TYR A 4 19.86 39.90 -53.23
C TYR A 4 19.41 40.11 -51.77
N GLN A 5 18.94 41.30 -51.40
CA GLN A 5 18.45 41.53 -50.03
C GLN A 5 17.06 40.93 -49.78
N LYS A 6 16.27 40.69 -50.84
CA LYS A 6 14.91 40.15 -50.73
C LYS A 6 14.93 38.64 -50.47
N GLU A 7 15.81 37.89 -51.13
CA GLU A 7 15.95 36.43 -50.94
C GLU A 7 16.53 36.02 -49.58
N VAL A 8 17.44 36.83 -49.02
CA VAL A 8 18.04 36.55 -47.70
C VAL A 8 17.03 36.82 -46.58
N PHE A 9 16.14 37.81 -46.77
CA PHE A 9 15.07 38.10 -45.83
C PHE A 9 14.04 36.97 -45.80
N ASP A 10 13.68 36.44 -46.97
CA ASP A 10 12.70 35.36 -47.14
C ASP A 10 13.15 34.05 -46.46
N LYS A 11 14.41 33.65 -46.64
CA LYS A 11 14.97 32.44 -46.02
C LYS A 11 15.11 32.54 -44.50
N ARG A 12 15.34 33.74 -43.96
CA ARG A 12 15.37 33.96 -42.49
C ARG A 12 13.96 33.95 -41.91
N PHE A 13 12.98 34.53 -42.61
CA PHE A 13 11.58 34.53 -42.19
C PHE A 13 11.00 33.11 -42.17
N LEU A 14 11.33 32.28 -43.17
CA LEU A 14 10.92 30.87 -43.21
C LEU A 14 11.46 30.07 -42.01
N LYS A 15 12.73 30.27 -41.64
CA LYS A 15 13.34 29.60 -40.48
C LYS A 15 12.72 30.02 -39.14
N VAL A 16 12.33 31.29 -39.02
CA VAL A 16 11.64 31.79 -37.80
C VAL A 16 10.23 31.22 -37.70
N MET A 17 9.52 31.11 -38.84
CA MET A 17 8.20 30.49 -38.91
C MET A 17 8.24 28.99 -38.61
N GLU A 18 9.24 28.27 -39.11
CA GLU A 18 9.45 26.85 -38.75
C GLU A 18 9.73 26.71 -37.25
N PHE A 19 10.62 27.52 -36.68
CA PHE A 19 10.91 27.46 -35.25
C PHE A 19 9.69 27.75 -34.37
N ALA A 20 8.83 28.70 -34.78
CA ALA A 20 7.57 28.99 -34.10
C ALA A 20 6.54 27.84 -34.23
N ALA A 21 6.50 27.16 -35.39
CA ALA A 21 5.64 25.99 -35.58
C ALA A 21 6.10 24.81 -34.71
N TRP A 22 7.42 24.56 -34.64
CA TRP A 22 7.99 23.52 -33.80
C TRP A 22 7.79 23.80 -32.30
N SER A 23 7.92 25.06 -31.86
CA SER A 23 7.68 25.42 -30.46
C SER A 23 6.21 25.30 -30.08
N TYR A 24 5.29 25.63 -30.98
CA TYR A 24 3.84 25.43 -30.77
C TYR A 24 3.47 23.94 -30.73
N LEU A 25 4.07 23.12 -31.59
CA LEU A 25 3.87 21.66 -31.58
C LEU A 25 4.38 21.01 -30.28
N LEU A 26 5.53 21.50 -29.78
CA LEU A 26 6.09 21.08 -28.49
C LEU A 26 5.19 21.48 -27.33
N LEU A 27 4.66 22.71 -27.33
CA LEU A 27 3.69 23.17 -26.33
C LEU A 27 2.41 22.34 -26.36
N LEU A 28 1.88 22.00 -27.53
CA LEU A 28 0.73 21.12 -27.68
C LEU A 28 1.01 19.71 -27.17
N LEU A 29 2.18 19.14 -27.46
CA LEU A 29 2.59 17.83 -26.94
C LEU A 29 2.72 17.84 -25.41
N VAL A 30 3.30 18.88 -24.83
CA VAL A 30 3.37 19.07 -23.37
C VAL A 30 1.96 19.21 -22.79
N PHE A 31 1.06 19.97 -23.43
CA PHE A 31 -0.32 20.12 -22.98
C PHE A 31 -1.10 18.80 -23.06
N LEU A 32 -0.88 18.01 -24.11
CA LEU A 32 -1.49 16.68 -24.28
C LEU A 32 -0.97 15.69 -23.22
N LEU A 33 0.33 15.70 -22.93
CA LEU A 33 0.92 14.89 -21.86
C LEU A 33 0.36 15.28 -20.49
N TYR A 34 0.28 16.57 -20.18
CA TYR A 34 -0.34 17.06 -18.94
C TYR A 34 -1.84 16.75 -18.87
N SER A 35 -2.56 16.78 -19.99
CA SER A 35 -4.00 16.48 -20.02
C SER A 35 -4.28 15.00 -19.76
N GLN A 36 -3.41 14.08 -20.21
CA GLN A 36 -3.51 12.65 -19.88
C GLN A 36 -3.28 12.41 -18.39
N ASP A 37 -2.36 13.14 -17.75
CA ASP A 37 -2.13 13.07 -16.30
C ASP A 37 -3.31 13.64 -15.50
N ILE A 38 -3.95 14.72 -15.97
CA ILE A 38 -5.15 15.28 -15.34
C ILE A 38 -6.34 14.31 -15.47
N LEU A 39 -6.52 13.67 -16.64
CA LEU A 39 -7.56 12.65 -16.82
C LEU A 39 -7.29 11.41 -15.95
N ALA A 40 -6.03 11.01 -15.78
CA ALA A 40 -5.65 9.90 -14.89
C ALA A 40 -5.90 10.25 -13.41
N VAL A 41 -5.68 11.50 -13.01
CA VAL A 41 -6.00 12.01 -11.66
C VAL A 41 -7.50 12.07 -11.41
N LEU A 42 -8.30 12.54 -12.39
CA LEU A 42 -9.77 12.59 -12.29
C LEU A 42 -10.41 11.19 -12.38
N SER A 43 -9.82 10.24 -13.12
CA SER A 43 -10.32 8.85 -13.16
C SER A 43 -10.05 8.09 -11.85
N ASN A 44 -9.04 8.52 -11.08
CA ASN A 44 -8.72 7.98 -9.77
C ASN A 44 -9.67 8.46 -8.65
N GLU A 45 -10.53 9.45 -8.92
CA GLU A 45 -11.59 9.88 -7.98
C GLU A 45 -12.83 8.98 -7.99
N LYS A 46 -13.00 8.12 -9.01
CA LYS A 46 -14.25 7.36 -9.20
C LYS A 46 -14.31 5.96 -8.58
N TYR A 47 -13.44 5.67 -7.61
CA TYR A 47 -13.52 4.45 -6.79
C TYR A 47 -13.62 4.76 -5.29
N GLU A 48 -14.48 5.70 -4.92
CA GLU A 48 -15.02 5.75 -3.55
C GLU A 48 -16.26 4.87 -3.47
N PHE A 49 -16.07 3.60 -3.08
CA PHE A 49 -17.18 2.80 -2.56
C PHE A 49 -17.61 3.42 -1.23
N HIS A 50 -18.73 4.13 -1.28
CA HIS A 50 -19.43 4.66 -0.11
C HIS A 50 -20.04 3.50 0.70
N THR A 51 -19.42 3.21 1.83
CA THR A 51 -20.13 2.71 3.02
C THR A 51 -19.67 3.57 4.18
N HIS A 52 -20.61 4.26 4.82
CA HIS A 52 -20.45 5.23 5.91
C HIS A 52 -19.17 5.08 6.77
N GLY A 53 -18.31 6.11 6.75
CA GLY A 53 -17.21 6.30 7.69
C GLY A 53 -15.84 5.78 7.24
N THR A 54 -15.13 6.61 6.46
CA THR A 54 -13.77 6.41 5.90
C THR A 54 -13.57 5.25 4.90
N PRO A 55 -12.92 5.49 3.74
CA PRO A 55 -12.61 4.42 2.81
C PRO A 55 -11.58 3.47 3.46
N CYS A 56 -11.98 2.22 3.64
CA CYS A 56 -11.08 1.16 4.06
C CYS A 56 -10.10 0.85 2.92
N TYR A 57 -8.91 1.47 2.94
CA TYR A 57 -7.87 1.30 1.92
C TYR A 57 -7.52 -0.17 1.65
N ILE A 58 -7.45 -0.98 2.72
CA ILE A 58 -7.13 -2.40 2.63
C ILE A 58 -8.29 -3.22 2.02
N CYS A 59 -9.54 -2.81 2.27
CA CYS A 59 -10.73 -3.44 1.69
C CYS A 59 -10.81 -3.18 0.17
N ALA A 60 -10.51 -1.96 -0.27
CA ALA A 60 -10.44 -1.64 -1.70
C ALA A 60 -9.32 -2.45 -2.40
N ALA A 61 -8.18 -2.62 -1.72
CA ALA A 61 -7.07 -3.44 -2.23
C ALA A 61 -7.44 -4.93 -2.32
N GLU A 62 -8.15 -5.46 -1.32
CA GLU A 62 -8.71 -6.81 -1.35
C GLU A 62 -9.66 -7.01 -2.54
N LEU A 63 -10.60 -6.08 -2.75
CA LEU A 63 -11.54 -6.14 -3.88
C LEU A 63 -10.82 -6.12 -5.23
N LYS A 64 -9.79 -5.26 -5.37
CA LYS A 64 -8.96 -5.20 -6.57
C LYS A 64 -8.21 -6.51 -6.81
N LEU A 65 -7.68 -7.14 -5.76
CA LEU A 65 -7.02 -8.45 -5.89
C LEU A 65 -8.00 -9.55 -6.30
N ARG A 66 -9.20 -9.57 -5.71
CA ARG A 66 -10.24 -10.55 -6.04
C ARG A 66 -10.78 -10.40 -7.46
N SER A 67 -10.88 -9.18 -7.97
CA SER A 67 -11.33 -8.91 -9.34
C SER A 67 -10.28 -9.25 -10.41
N ASN A 68 -9.00 -9.02 -10.11
CA ASN A 68 -7.89 -9.35 -11.02
C ASN A 68 -7.59 -10.85 -11.07
N ASN A 69 -7.69 -11.55 -9.94
CA ASN A 69 -7.54 -13.00 -9.89
C ASN A 69 -8.90 -13.66 -10.13
N ARG A 70 -9.23 -13.97 -11.39
CA ARG A 70 -10.44 -14.72 -11.78
C ARG A 70 -10.53 -16.15 -11.20
N GLN A 71 -9.71 -16.55 -10.22
CA GLN A 71 -9.59 -17.96 -9.88
C GLN A 71 -9.28 -18.29 -8.42
N LYS A 72 -10.05 -19.28 -7.97
CA LYS A 72 -9.99 -20.14 -6.79
C LYS A 72 -10.29 -19.45 -5.46
N SER A 73 -11.52 -19.76 -5.05
CA SER A 73 -12.14 -19.44 -3.79
C SER A 73 -11.13 -19.57 -2.65
N THR A 74 -11.10 -18.57 -1.78
CA THR A 74 -10.66 -18.77 -0.39
C THR A 74 -11.33 -20.02 0.20
N GLY A 75 -12.52 -20.38 -0.30
CA GLY A 75 -13.28 -21.60 0.00
C GLY A 75 -12.52 -22.93 -0.10
N ASP A 76 -11.71 -23.20 -1.13
CA ASP A 76 -11.09 -24.53 -1.28
C ASP A 76 -10.02 -24.79 -0.19
N ASN A 77 -9.17 -23.79 0.09
CA ASN A 77 -8.19 -23.87 1.17
C ASN A 77 -8.84 -23.80 2.56
N ASP A 78 -9.96 -23.07 2.68
CA ASP A 78 -10.74 -23.02 3.93
C ASP A 78 -11.37 -24.37 4.24
N VAL A 79 -11.91 -25.06 3.24
CA VAL A 79 -12.51 -26.40 3.39
C VAL A 79 -11.45 -27.43 3.75
N ILE A 80 -10.28 -27.42 3.09
CA ILE A 80 -9.19 -28.34 3.42
C ILE A 80 -8.75 -28.18 4.87
N LYS A 81 -8.58 -26.94 5.35
CA LYS A 81 -8.18 -26.70 6.75
C LYS A 81 -9.23 -27.09 7.77
N LEU A 82 -10.51 -26.95 7.44
CA LEU A 82 -11.59 -27.40 8.32
C LEU A 82 -11.59 -28.93 8.42
N VAL A 83 -11.40 -29.64 7.29
CA VAL A 83 -11.27 -31.11 7.29
C VAL A 83 -10.04 -31.58 8.08
N GLU A 84 -8.91 -30.88 7.99
CA GLU A 84 -7.72 -31.16 8.82
C GLU A 84 -7.92 -30.90 10.31
N ASP A 85 -8.92 -30.09 10.67
CA ASP A 85 -9.21 -29.74 12.06
C ASP A 85 -10.16 -30.75 12.73
N ASP A 86 -10.97 -31.50 11.97
CA ASP A 86 -11.91 -32.51 12.49
C ASP A 86 -11.22 -33.58 13.35
N ASP A 87 -9.96 -33.92 13.03
CA ASP A 87 -9.17 -34.94 13.75
C ASP A 87 -8.41 -34.38 14.97
N LYS A 88 -8.44 -33.06 15.20
CA LYS A 88 -7.64 -32.40 16.24
C LYS A 88 -8.47 -32.09 17.48
N CYS A 89 -7.84 -32.17 18.66
CA CYS A 89 -8.46 -31.68 19.88
C CYS A 89 -8.69 -30.16 19.82
N GLU A 90 -9.88 -29.73 20.20
CA GLU A 90 -10.36 -28.35 20.17
C GLU A 90 -9.44 -27.41 20.95
N ALA A 91 -8.86 -27.89 22.06
CA ALA A 91 -7.92 -27.10 22.86
C ALA A 91 -6.61 -26.77 22.11
N ILE A 92 -6.17 -27.67 21.22
CA ILE A 92 -5.00 -27.47 20.36
C ILE A 92 -5.36 -26.49 19.25
N LEU A 93 -6.54 -26.64 18.65
CA LEU A 93 -7.06 -25.72 17.62
C LEU A 93 -7.14 -24.28 18.13
N VAL A 94 -7.70 -24.07 19.32
CA VAL A 94 -7.77 -22.73 19.93
C VAL A 94 -6.38 -22.12 20.08
N LYS A 95 -5.41 -22.91 20.55
CA LYS A 95 -4.03 -22.44 20.71
C LYS A 95 -3.37 -22.14 19.37
N GLU A 96 -3.54 -22.98 18.35
CA GLU A 96 -3.01 -22.75 17.01
C GLU A 96 -3.55 -21.44 16.39
N LEU A 97 -4.84 -21.17 16.59
CA LEU A 97 -5.50 -19.94 16.13
C LEU A 97 -4.99 -18.71 16.90
N GLU A 98 -4.81 -18.83 18.21
CA GLU A 98 -4.22 -17.82 19.09
C GLU A 98 -2.79 -17.47 18.62
N ASP A 99 -1.89 -18.46 18.53
CA ASP A 99 -0.50 -18.32 18.08
C ASP A 99 -0.40 -17.75 16.66
N THR A 100 -1.36 -18.09 15.79
CA THR A 100 -1.44 -17.55 14.44
C THR A 100 -1.80 -16.07 14.46
N LEU A 101 -2.82 -15.67 15.22
CA LEU A 101 -3.22 -14.27 15.35
C LEU A 101 -2.14 -13.42 16.03
N GLU A 102 -1.43 -13.96 17.00
CA GLU A 102 -0.28 -13.28 17.62
C GLU A 102 0.81 -12.96 16.59
N ARG A 103 1.19 -13.93 15.75
CA ARG A 103 2.18 -13.72 14.67
C ARG A 103 1.69 -12.78 13.56
N MET A 104 0.38 -12.54 13.44
CA MET A 104 -0.18 -11.59 12.49
C MET A 104 -0.13 -10.14 12.97
N GLN A 105 0.16 -9.90 14.25
CA GLN A 105 0.28 -8.55 14.79
C GLN A 105 1.45 -7.80 14.13
N PRO A 106 1.28 -6.52 13.72
CA PRO A 106 2.33 -5.74 13.07
C PRO A 106 3.65 -5.72 13.84
N GLU A 107 3.60 -5.73 15.16
CA GLU A 107 4.78 -5.75 16.03
C GLU A 107 5.71 -6.95 15.76
N MET A 108 5.20 -8.04 15.19
CA MET A 108 5.97 -9.26 14.93
C MET A 108 6.72 -9.26 13.59
N TRP A 109 6.36 -8.36 12.66
CA TRP A 109 6.88 -8.42 11.29
C TRP A 109 7.13 -7.05 10.65
N GLN A 110 6.61 -5.96 11.21
CA GLN A 110 6.74 -4.64 10.63
C GLN A 110 8.19 -4.16 10.71
N HIS A 111 8.73 -3.74 9.57
CA HIS A 111 10.06 -3.15 9.50
C HIS A 111 9.98 -1.65 9.76
N THR A 112 10.70 -1.15 10.77
CA THR A 112 10.76 0.26 11.17
C THR A 112 12.17 0.84 11.16
N ALA A 113 13.11 0.17 10.47
CA ALA A 113 14.53 0.52 10.45
C ALA A 113 14.79 1.93 9.91
N ILE A 114 14.02 2.38 8.91
CA ILE A 114 14.06 3.76 8.42
C ILE A 114 12.79 4.48 8.86
N ASN A 115 12.96 5.56 9.64
CA ASN A 115 11.89 6.46 10.01
C ASN A 115 11.65 7.48 8.88
N GLY A 116 10.47 7.41 8.26
CA GLY A 116 10.10 8.30 7.15
C GLY A 116 10.01 9.77 7.53
N PHE A 117 9.64 10.10 8.78
CA PHE A 117 9.60 11.48 9.24
C PHE A 117 11.01 12.06 9.36
N ALA A 118 11.93 11.32 9.98
CA ALA A 118 13.33 11.73 10.07
C ALA A 118 13.97 11.85 8.67
N LEU A 119 13.68 10.92 7.76
CA LEU A 119 14.20 10.98 6.40
C LEU A 119 13.68 12.21 5.62
N LYS A 120 12.45 12.66 5.90
CA LYS A 120 11.93 13.92 5.34
C LYS A 120 12.68 15.13 5.89
N GLN A 121 12.88 15.19 7.20
CA GLN A 121 13.65 16.28 7.82
C GLN A 121 15.08 16.33 7.27
N ASP A 122 15.73 15.17 7.10
CA ASP A 122 17.05 15.06 6.47
C ASP A 122 17.04 15.60 5.03
N THR A 123 15.96 15.34 4.29
CA THR A 123 15.78 15.83 2.91
C THR A 123 15.59 17.35 2.87
N GLU A 124 14.74 17.89 3.75
CA GLU A 124 14.50 19.34 3.86
C GLU A 124 15.78 20.07 4.25
N LYS A 125 16.55 19.52 5.20
CA LYS A 125 17.85 20.06 5.60
C LYS A 125 18.84 20.07 4.44
N PHE A 126 18.94 18.96 3.70
CA PHE A 126 19.80 18.88 2.50
C PHE A 126 19.43 19.95 1.45
N LEU A 127 18.14 20.18 1.20
CA LEU A 127 17.67 21.19 0.25
C LEU A 127 17.99 22.62 0.74
N ASN A 128 17.84 22.89 2.03
CA ASN A 128 18.13 24.20 2.63
C ASN A 128 19.63 24.52 2.69
N GLU A 129 20.47 23.53 3.00
CA GLU A 129 21.94 23.67 3.01
C GLU A 129 22.51 23.87 1.60
N TYR A 130 21.82 23.39 0.56
CA TYR A 130 22.24 23.61 -0.81
C TYR A 130 22.03 25.06 -1.28
N ALA A 131 21.05 25.78 -0.72
CA ALA A 131 20.92 27.22 -0.99
C ALA A 131 22.19 28.01 -0.57
N THR A 132 23.09 27.42 0.23
CA THR A 132 24.27 28.06 0.80
C THR A 132 25.61 27.33 0.58
N SER A 133 25.64 26.20 -0.14
CA SER A 133 26.82 25.32 -0.28
C SER A 133 27.56 25.47 -1.63
N LEU A 134 28.91 25.41 -1.60
CA LEU A 134 29.80 25.77 -2.72
C LEU A 134 30.46 24.60 -3.48
N SER A 135 30.40 23.34 -3.00
CA SER A 135 31.08 22.21 -3.67
C SER A 135 30.11 21.19 -4.28
N LEU A 136 30.17 21.06 -5.61
CA LEU A 136 29.33 20.18 -6.42
C LEU A 136 29.60 18.68 -6.16
N GLU A 137 30.82 18.31 -5.78
CA GLU A 137 31.17 16.91 -5.47
C GLU A 137 30.56 16.45 -4.15
N HIS A 138 30.60 17.30 -3.12
CA HIS A 138 29.96 17.03 -1.83
C HIS A 138 28.43 16.93 -1.98
N PHE A 139 27.85 17.79 -2.82
CA PHE A 139 26.44 17.74 -3.16
C PHE A 139 26.05 16.40 -3.80
N ARG A 140 26.76 15.97 -4.85
CA ARG A 140 26.49 14.68 -5.52
C ARG A 140 26.55 13.50 -4.54
N LYS A 141 27.59 13.45 -3.71
CA LYS A 141 27.74 12.39 -2.72
C LYS A 141 26.58 12.34 -1.72
N ASN A 142 26.14 13.49 -1.22
CA ASN A 142 25.03 13.56 -0.28
C ASN A 142 23.69 13.23 -0.95
N LEU A 143 23.50 13.67 -2.20
CA LEU A 143 22.33 13.32 -3.02
C LEU A 143 22.24 11.81 -3.25
N ASP A 144 23.34 11.14 -3.59
CA ASP A 144 23.39 9.69 -3.80
C ASP A 144 23.01 8.93 -2.51
N LEU A 145 23.56 9.36 -1.37
CA LEU A 145 23.23 8.78 -0.06
C LEU A 145 21.74 8.97 0.29
N LEU A 146 21.19 10.16 0.07
CA LEU A 146 19.80 10.46 0.34
C LEU A 146 18.87 9.64 -0.58
N THR A 147 19.20 9.55 -1.86
CA THR A 147 18.50 8.74 -2.86
C THR A 147 18.47 7.27 -2.47
N LEU A 148 19.62 6.72 -2.04
CA LEU A 148 19.73 5.34 -1.57
C LEU A 148 18.85 5.10 -0.32
N ARG A 149 18.80 6.04 0.62
CA ARG A 149 17.95 5.94 1.82
C ARG A 149 16.46 5.96 1.45
N TRP A 150 16.05 6.83 0.54
CA TRP A 150 14.67 6.85 0.01
C TRP A 150 14.29 5.58 -0.75
N ALA A 151 15.21 5.01 -1.52
CA ALA A 151 14.99 3.73 -2.20
C ALA A 151 14.75 2.59 -1.19
N LYS A 152 15.61 2.48 -0.15
CA LYS A 152 15.44 1.50 0.93
C LYS A 152 14.14 1.71 1.72
N TYR A 153 13.78 2.96 2.00
CA TYR A 153 12.53 3.27 2.69
C TYR A 153 11.29 2.87 1.87
N ARG A 154 11.29 3.10 0.55
CA ARG A 154 10.19 2.63 -0.32
C ARG A 154 10.01 1.12 -0.28
N ILE A 155 11.10 0.36 -0.32
CA ILE A 155 11.07 -1.11 -0.17
C ILE A 155 10.46 -1.50 1.19
N GLN A 156 10.86 -0.80 2.27
CA GLN A 156 10.28 -1.02 3.61
C GLN A 156 8.77 -0.75 3.64
N GLN A 157 8.32 0.37 3.05
CA GLN A 157 6.90 0.73 2.99
C GLN A 157 6.10 -0.32 2.21
N ASP A 158 6.58 -0.73 1.04
CA ASP A 158 5.91 -1.74 0.22
C ASP A 158 5.87 -3.09 0.93
N PHE A 159 6.97 -3.52 1.55
CA PHE A 159 6.99 -4.74 2.35
C PHE A 159 5.93 -4.71 3.45
N ASN A 160 5.87 -3.62 4.24
CA ASN A 160 4.91 -3.51 5.33
C ASN A 160 3.47 -3.49 4.84
N LYS A 161 3.20 -2.72 3.77
CA LYS A 161 1.89 -2.61 3.14
C LYS A 161 1.40 -3.95 2.57
N TRP A 162 2.23 -4.64 1.80
CA TRP A 162 1.87 -5.93 1.22
C TRP A 162 1.74 -7.03 2.28
N THR A 163 2.57 -7.00 3.33
CA THR A 163 2.46 -7.95 4.44
C THR A 163 1.17 -7.75 5.23
N ALA A 164 0.78 -6.51 5.51
CA ALA A 164 -0.53 -6.20 6.11
C ALA A 164 -1.69 -6.77 5.28
N LEU A 165 -1.65 -6.60 3.96
CA LEU A 165 -2.68 -7.14 3.06
C LEU A 165 -2.70 -8.67 3.02
N ARG A 166 -1.52 -9.33 2.99
CA ARG A 166 -1.45 -10.80 3.05
C ARG A 166 -2.06 -11.36 4.33
N HIS A 167 -1.80 -10.74 5.47
CA HIS A 167 -2.41 -11.13 6.74
C HIS A 167 -3.92 -10.84 6.75
N TRP A 168 -4.35 -9.69 6.23
CA TRP A 168 -5.76 -9.34 6.11
C TRP A 168 -6.57 -10.39 5.36
N LEU A 169 -6.05 -10.87 4.23
CA LEU A 169 -6.71 -11.88 3.40
C LEU A 169 -6.88 -13.24 4.10
N ARG A 170 -6.15 -13.51 5.19
CA ARG A 170 -6.28 -14.74 6.00
C ARG A 170 -7.34 -14.64 7.09
N LEU A 171 -7.76 -13.42 7.47
CA LEU A 171 -8.72 -13.22 8.56
C LEU A 171 -10.07 -13.91 8.34
N PRO A 172 -10.66 -13.93 7.11
CA PRO A 172 -11.93 -14.61 6.88
C PRO A 172 -11.87 -16.11 7.22
N THR A 173 -10.79 -16.79 6.83
CA THR A 173 -10.54 -18.20 7.14
C THR A 173 -10.49 -18.44 8.65
N LEU A 174 -9.70 -17.64 9.37
CA LEU A 174 -9.55 -17.77 10.83
C LEU A 174 -10.87 -17.51 11.55
N ARG A 175 -11.64 -16.50 11.10
CA ARG A 175 -12.97 -16.21 11.62
C ARG A 175 -13.91 -17.41 11.43
N ARG A 176 -13.91 -18.04 10.25
CA ARG A 176 -14.75 -19.21 9.97
C ARG A 176 -14.37 -20.39 10.88
N ARG A 177 -13.08 -20.71 11.01
CA ARG A 177 -12.60 -21.76 11.93
C ARG A 177 -13.08 -21.54 13.37
N LEU A 178 -12.96 -20.30 13.89
CA LEU A 178 -13.46 -19.96 15.22
C LEU A 178 -14.98 -20.11 15.35
N GLN A 179 -15.75 -19.76 14.32
CA GLN A 179 -17.21 -19.88 14.33
C GLN A 179 -17.70 -21.34 14.33
N VAL A 180 -17.03 -22.20 13.57
CA VAL A 180 -17.31 -23.65 13.54
C VAL A 180 -17.04 -24.24 14.92
N LEU A 181 -15.85 -23.99 15.46
CA LEU A 181 -15.45 -24.43 16.80
C LEU A 181 -16.40 -23.93 17.89
N GLU A 182 -16.80 -22.66 17.86
CA GLU A 182 -17.77 -22.10 18.81
C GLU A 182 -19.13 -22.82 18.74
N LYS A 183 -19.59 -23.14 17.52
CA LYS A 183 -20.85 -23.84 17.30
C LYS A 183 -20.81 -25.27 17.85
N GLU A 184 -19.73 -25.99 17.60
CA GLU A 184 -19.51 -27.36 18.11
C GLU A 184 -19.52 -27.39 19.63
N LEU A 185 -18.73 -26.51 20.26
CA LEU A 185 -18.67 -26.40 21.72
C LEU A 185 -20.02 -26.03 22.34
N LYS A 186 -20.84 -25.21 21.67
CA LYS A 186 -22.19 -24.88 22.16
C LYS A 186 -23.21 -26.00 21.94
N SER A 187 -22.97 -26.91 21.00
CA SER A 187 -23.89 -28.01 20.66
C SER A 187 -23.81 -29.18 21.66
N GLU A 188 -22.74 -29.25 22.46
CA GLU A 188 -22.60 -30.27 23.50
C GLU A 188 -23.64 -30.10 24.63
N LYS A 189 -24.49 -31.12 24.80
CA LYS A 189 -25.65 -31.12 25.73
C LYS A 189 -25.30 -30.99 27.22
N LYS A 190 -24.03 -31.20 27.63
CA LYS A 190 -23.58 -31.05 29.03
C LYS A 190 -22.43 -30.05 29.11
N GLN A 191 -22.70 -28.87 29.65
CA GLN A 191 -21.67 -27.87 29.93
C GLN A 191 -20.77 -28.32 31.09
N SER A 192 -19.69 -29.02 30.77
CA SER A 192 -18.62 -29.26 31.72
C SER A 192 -17.84 -27.97 32.00
N GLN A 193 -17.22 -27.86 33.18
CA GLN A 193 -16.35 -26.71 33.51
C GLN A 193 -15.19 -26.57 32.51
N ARG A 194 -14.69 -27.69 31.98
CA ARG A 194 -13.65 -27.71 30.94
C ARG A 194 -14.15 -27.05 29.65
N LEU A 195 -15.36 -27.37 29.21
CA LEU A 195 -15.96 -26.79 28.02
C LEU A 195 -16.25 -25.29 28.19
N GLN A 196 -16.71 -24.86 29.36
CA GLN A 196 -16.88 -23.43 29.66
C GLN A 196 -15.56 -22.66 29.58
N ARG A 197 -14.48 -23.22 30.15
CA ARG A 197 -13.14 -22.63 30.03
C ARG A 197 -12.71 -22.54 28.57
N LEU A 198 -12.91 -23.58 27.78
CA LEU A 198 -12.56 -23.60 26.37
C LEU A 198 -13.35 -22.56 25.58
N LEU A 199 -14.67 -22.47 25.77
CA LEU A 199 -15.53 -21.47 25.14
C LEU A 199 -15.08 -20.04 25.48
N SER A 200 -14.72 -19.78 26.74
CA SER A 200 -14.16 -18.47 27.13
C SER A 200 -12.84 -18.14 26.42
N ARG A 201 -12.00 -19.15 26.14
CA ARG A 201 -10.79 -18.95 25.34
C ARG A 201 -11.14 -18.63 23.89
N VAL A 202 -12.11 -19.32 23.29
CA VAL A 202 -12.59 -19.00 21.94
C VAL A 202 -13.05 -17.55 21.84
N GLN A 203 -13.82 -17.06 22.81
CA GLN A 203 -14.25 -15.66 22.88
C GLN A 203 -13.06 -14.68 22.99
N LYS A 204 -12.04 -15.02 23.79
CA LYS A 204 -10.80 -14.23 23.85
C LYS A 204 -10.09 -14.17 22.49
N VAL A 205 -9.98 -15.30 21.80
CA VAL A 205 -9.35 -15.38 20.47
C VAL A 205 -10.16 -14.61 19.42
N GLN A 206 -11.49 -14.58 19.51
CA GLN A 206 -12.33 -13.70 18.68
C GLN A 206 -12.04 -12.21 18.94
N GLY A 207 -11.86 -11.81 20.21
CA GLY A 207 -11.44 -10.45 20.56
C GLY A 207 -10.06 -10.09 20.01
N LEU A 208 -9.11 -11.04 20.05
CA LEU A 208 -7.79 -10.89 19.44
C LEU A 208 -7.91 -10.73 17.91
N LEU A 209 -8.78 -11.48 17.25
CA LEU A 209 -9.02 -11.37 15.81
C LEU A 209 -9.48 -9.97 15.39
N GLU A 210 -10.42 -9.36 16.11
CA GLU A 210 -10.88 -8.00 15.81
C GLU A 210 -9.79 -6.95 16.12
N THR A 211 -8.96 -7.19 17.13
CA THR A 211 -7.79 -6.35 17.44
C THR A 211 -6.76 -6.39 16.31
N VAL A 212 -6.38 -7.60 15.86
CA VAL A 212 -5.46 -7.81 14.74
C VAL A 212 -6.01 -7.16 13.46
N LYS A 213 -7.30 -7.35 13.17
CA LYS A 213 -7.96 -6.72 12.02
C LYS A 213 -7.83 -5.20 12.04
N LYS A 214 -8.09 -4.56 13.18
CA LYS A 214 -7.93 -3.11 13.34
C LYS A 214 -6.48 -2.69 13.08
N LYS A 215 -5.52 -3.34 13.74
CA LYS A 215 -4.09 -3.05 13.57
C LYS A 215 -3.65 -3.18 12.10
N LEU A 216 -4.03 -4.27 11.41
CA LEU A 216 -3.69 -4.48 10.00
C LEU A 216 -4.27 -3.38 9.08
N ARG A 217 -5.52 -2.97 9.32
CA ARG A 217 -6.14 -1.87 8.57
C ARG A 217 -5.37 -0.56 8.79
N ASP A 218 -5.03 -0.26 10.03
CA ASP A 218 -4.36 0.99 10.40
C ASP A 218 -2.92 1.02 9.85
N THR A 219 -2.17 -0.08 9.96
CA THR A 219 -0.84 -0.25 9.35
C THR A 219 -0.87 -0.08 7.84
N TYR A 220 -1.79 -0.77 7.15
CA TYR A 220 -1.93 -0.62 5.70
C TYR A 220 -2.27 0.81 5.30
N ALA A 221 -3.18 1.45 6.02
CA ALA A 221 -3.56 2.84 5.75
C ALA A 221 -2.39 3.81 5.94
N SER A 222 -1.58 3.65 7.00
CA SER A 222 -0.39 4.49 7.23
C SER A 222 0.57 4.44 6.05
N PHE A 223 1.01 3.24 5.67
CA PHE A 223 1.96 3.06 4.56
C PHE A 223 1.35 3.37 3.20
N HIS A 224 0.04 3.16 2.99
CA HIS A 224 -0.64 3.55 1.77
C HIS A 224 -0.67 5.08 1.60
N ARG A 225 -1.00 5.82 2.66
CA ARG A 225 -1.00 7.29 2.64
C ARG A 225 0.41 7.84 2.45
N GLU A 226 1.37 7.33 3.22
CA GLU A 226 2.77 7.75 3.10
C GLU A 226 3.32 7.52 1.69
N GLY A 227 3.00 6.39 1.05
CA GLY A 227 3.44 6.10 -0.32
C GLY A 227 2.70 6.90 -1.41
N ARG A 228 1.51 7.46 -1.12
CA ARG A 228 0.80 8.36 -2.03
C ARG A 228 1.29 9.80 -1.96
N LEU A 229 1.95 10.18 -0.88
CA LEU A 229 2.58 11.50 -0.80
C LEU A 229 3.70 11.53 -1.85
N LYS A 230 3.43 12.20 -2.96
CA LYS A 230 4.34 12.41 -4.08
C LYS A 230 5.49 13.32 -3.62
N PHE A 231 6.48 12.77 -2.92
CA PHE A 231 7.73 13.49 -2.61
C PHE A 231 8.76 13.41 -3.74
N ILE A 232 8.38 12.80 -4.89
CA ILE A 232 9.28 12.51 -6.02
C ILE A 232 9.32 13.66 -7.04
N TYR A 233 8.57 14.75 -6.88
CA TYR A 233 8.65 15.88 -7.83
C TYR A 233 9.63 16.99 -7.41
N VAL A 234 10.48 16.73 -6.40
CA VAL A 234 11.47 17.72 -5.91
C VAL A 234 12.92 17.20 -6.07
N LEU A 235 13.13 16.01 -6.63
CA LEU A 235 14.46 15.47 -6.94
C LEU A 235 14.54 14.93 -8.36
#